data_AF-A0A7W9YHU0-F1
#
_entry.id   AF-A0A7W9YHU0-F1
#
_cell.length_a   1.000
_cell.length_b   1.000
_cell.length_c   1.000
_cell.angle_alpha   90.00
_cell.angle_beta   90.00
_cell.angle_gamma   90.00
#
_symmetry.space_group_name_H-M   'P 1'
#
loop_
_entity.id
_entity.type
_entity.pdbx_description
1 polymer ?
#
loop_
_entity_poly.entity_id
_entity_poly.type
_entity_poly.pdbx_seq_one_letter_code
_entity_poly.pdbx_strand_id
1 'polypeptide(L)'
;MSDSPTSTTIDDLRGRIDRIDAELARLLEHRALLAARVQRLKPVGGFAGRDPRRERELVAAMAAHAPRLGEERLARIMAAVIETGLDAAEAETART
;
A
#
# COMPACT_ATOMS: atom_id res chain seq x y z
N MET A 1 24.35 -16.16 -37.33
CA MET A 1 24.05 -15.39 -36.11
C MET A 1 22.61 -14.94 -36.23
N SER A 2 21.68 -15.78 -35.76
CA SER A 2 20.26 -15.43 -35.77
C SER A 2 19.98 -14.53 -34.59
N ASP A 3 19.51 -13.34 -34.92
CA ASP A 3 18.89 -12.37 -34.02
C ASP A 3 17.67 -13.05 -33.37
N SER A 4 17.76 -13.35 -32.07
CA SER A 4 16.67 -13.92 -31.28
C SER A 4 16.05 -12.79 -30.47
N PRO A 5 14.72 -12.63 -30.45
CA PRO A 5 14.06 -11.48 -29.82
C PRO A 5 14.37 -11.44 -28.32
N THR A 6 15.30 -10.55 -27.96
CA THR A 6 15.60 -10.00 -26.61
C THR A 6 15.36 -10.96 -25.43
N SER A 7 16.36 -11.79 -25.12
CA SER A 7 16.47 -12.46 -23.83
C SER A 7 16.46 -11.43 -22.70
N THR A 8 15.32 -11.24 -22.04
CA THR A 8 15.24 -10.41 -20.83
C THR A 8 16.00 -11.13 -19.71
N THR A 9 16.96 -10.46 -19.09
CA THR A 9 17.74 -11.05 -18.00
C THR A 9 17.04 -10.91 -16.65
N ILE A 10 17.49 -11.68 -15.65
CA ILE A 10 17.05 -11.51 -14.26
C ILE A 10 17.31 -10.09 -13.76
N ASP A 11 18.45 -9.51 -14.13
CA ASP A 11 18.84 -8.17 -13.68
C ASP A 11 17.95 -7.09 -14.31
N ASP A 12 17.53 -7.27 -15.58
CA ASP A 12 16.56 -6.37 -16.21
C ASP A 12 15.20 -6.40 -15.49
N LEU A 13 14.76 -7.58 -15.07
CA LEU A 13 13.51 -7.73 -14.32
C LEU A 13 13.61 -7.11 -12.93
N ARG A 14 14.74 -7.33 -12.22
CA ARG A 14 14.99 -6.71 -10.92
C ARG A 14 15.01 -5.19 -11.01
N GLY A 15 15.70 -4.62 -11.99
CA GLY A 15 15.69 -3.17 -12.19
C GLY A 15 14.30 -2.60 -12.50
N ARG A 16 13.39 -3.38 -13.10
CA ARG A 16 11.98 -3.00 -13.27
C ARG A 16 11.22 -3.05 -11.94
N ILE A 17 11.46 -4.07 -11.13
CA ILE A 17 10.88 -4.21 -9.78
C ILE A 17 11.34 -3.04 -8.90
N ASP A 18 12.63 -2.71 -8.87
CA ASP A 18 13.16 -1.61 -8.06
C ASP A 18 12.48 -0.27 -8.38
N ARG A 19 12.18 -0.02 -9.66
CA ARG A 19 11.43 1.19 -10.07
C ARG A 19 9.99 1.18 -9.55
N ILE A 20 9.32 0.04 -9.63
CA ILE A 20 7.98 -0.15 -9.08
C ILE A 20 8.02 0.05 -7.56
N ASP A 21 9.01 -0.50 -6.87
CA ASP A 21 9.15 -0.37 -5.42
C ASP A 21 9.39 1.09 -4.99
N ALA A 22 10.18 1.84 -5.76
CA ALA A 22 10.35 3.27 -5.54
C ALA A 22 9.06 4.08 -5.74
N GLU A 23 8.18 3.67 -6.66
CA GLU A 23 6.85 4.26 -6.85
C GLU A 23 5.91 3.86 -5.71
N LEU A 24 5.91 2.58 -5.32
CA LEU A 24 5.15 2.08 -4.18
C LEU A 24 5.50 2.82 -2.90
N ALA A 25 6.79 3.05 -2.61
CA ALA A 25 7.23 3.80 -1.45
C ALA A 25 6.62 5.22 -1.41
N ARG A 26 6.63 5.94 -2.53
CA ARG A 26 6.03 7.28 -2.64
C ARG A 26 4.51 7.25 -2.46
N LEU A 27 3.83 6.25 -3.02
CA LEU A 27 2.39 6.08 -2.88
C LEU A 27 1.99 5.73 -1.45
N LEU A 28 2.77 4.87 -0.77
CA LEU A 28 2.54 4.48 0.61
C LEU A 28 2.72 5.67 1.57
N GLU A 29 3.78 6.46 1.38
CA GLU A 29 4.00 7.71 2.14
C GLU A 29 2.81 8.67 1.98
N HIS A 30 2.41 8.94 0.75
CA HIS A 30 1.28 9.83 0.49
C HIS A 30 -0.03 9.30 1.11
N ARG A 31 -0.26 7.98 1.03
CA ARG A 31 -1.41 7.34 1.66
C ARG A 31 -1.38 7.49 3.19
N ALA A 32 -0.22 7.31 3.82
CA ALA A 32 -0.06 7.46 5.26
C ALA A 32 -0.36 8.90 5.71
N LEU A 33 0.14 9.91 4.98
CA LEU A 33 -0.16 11.33 5.25
C LEU A 33 -1.66 11.65 5.15
N LEU A 34 -2.34 11.10 4.15
CA LEU A 34 -3.80 11.24 4.01
C LEU A 34 -4.54 10.53 5.15
N ALA A 35 -4.10 9.33 5.53
CA ALA A 35 -4.68 8.60 6.65
C ALA A 35 -4.52 9.38 7.97
N ALA A 36 -3.34 9.95 8.24
CA ALA A 36 -3.09 10.79 9.40
C ALA A 36 -4.04 12.01 9.44
N ARG A 37 -4.26 12.67 8.29
CA ARG A 37 -5.23 13.76 8.19
C ARG A 37 -6.65 13.30 8.48
N VAL A 38 -7.07 12.14 7.98
CA VAL A 38 -8.39 11.55 8.30
C VAL A 38 -8.50 11.25 9.79
N GLN A 39 -7.46 10.68 10.41
CA GLN A 39 -7.46 10.35 11.83
C GLN A 39 -7.64 11.59 12.72
N ARG A 40 -7.01 12.72 12.38
CA ARG A 40 -7.20 13.99 13.10
C ARG A 40 -8.62 14.55 13.03
N LEU A 41 -9.42 14.13 12.05
CA LEU A 41 -10.81 14.55 11.89
C LEU A 41 -11.80 13.59 12.55
N LYS A 42 -11.38 12.38 12.93
CA LYS A 42 -12.27 11.39 13.54
C LYS A 42 -12.46 11.68 15.03
N PRO A 43 -13.67 11.49 15.57
CA PRO A 43 -13.91 11.57 17.01
C PRO A 43 -13.21 10.44 17.79
N VAL A 44 -13.01 9.28 17.15
CA VAL A 44 -12.18 8.18 17.65
C VAL A 44 -11.10 7.88 16.60
N GLY A 45 -9.87 8.27 16.92
CA GLY A 45 -8.70 8.10 16.05
C GLY A 45 -7.96 6.77 16.25
N GLY A 46 -6.82 6.63 15.57
CA GLY A 46 -5.91 5.49 15.70
C GLY A 46 -6.55 4.15 15.32
N PHE A 47 -6.07 3.08 15.96
CA PHE A 47 -6.57 1.72 15.77
C PHE A 47 -8.04 1.55 16.18
N ALA A 48 -8.50 2.29 17.19
CA ALA A 48 -9.89 2.24 17.65
C ALA A 48 -10.88 2.79 16.60
N GLY A 49 -10.41 3.64 15.67
CA GLY A 49 -11.19 4.21 14.59
C GLY A 49 -11.21 3.37 13.29
N ARG A 50 -10.76 2.11 13.31
CA ARG A 50 -10.81 1.22 12.15
C ARG A 50 -12.25 0.85 11.79
N ASP A 51 -12.51 0.78 10.48
CA ASP A 51 -13.82 0.43 9.94
C ASP A 51 -13.65 -0.82 9.05
N PRO A 52 -13.93 -2.03 9.58
CA PRO A 52 -13.76 -3.27 8.83
C PRO A 52 -14.61 -3.34 7.56
N ARG A 53 -15.77 -2.66 7.52
CA ARG A 53 -16.59 -2.62 6.30
C ARG A 53 -15.91 -1.79 5.23
N ARG A 54 -15.43 -0.59 5.58
CA ARG A 54 -14.69 0.27 4.66
C ARG A 54 -13.41 -0.40 4.14
N GLU A 55 -12.71 -1.14 5.00
CA GLU A 55 -11.52 -1.89 4.63
C GLU A 55 -11.82 -3.01 3.63
N ARG A 56 -12.93 -3.74 3.80
CA ARG A 56 -13.37 -4.76 2.81
C ARG A 56 -13.74 -4.15 1.46
N GLU A 57 -14.48 -3.04 1.45
CA GLU A 57 -14.85 -2.33 0.22
C GLU A 57 -13.61 -1.86 -0.55
N LEU A 58 -12.61 -1.33 0.17
CA LEU A 58 -11.33 -0.94 -0.41
C LEU A 58 -10.63 -2.12 -1.09
N VAL A 59 -10.57 -3.27 -0.41
CA VAL A 59 -9.92 -4.48 -0.94
C VAL A 59 -10.65 -5.00 -2.18
N ALA A 60 -11.99 -5.05 -2.15
CA ALA A 60 -12.78 -5.46 -3.31
C ALA A 60 -12.54 -4.55 -4.52
N ALA A 61 -12.49 -3.23 -4.32
CA ALA A 61 -12.16 -2.28 -5.38
C ALA A 61 -10.74 -2.49 -5.93
N MET A 62 -9.75 -2.73 -5.06
CA MET A 62 -8.38 -3.03 -5.49
C MET A 62 -8.27 -4.35 -6.27
N ALA A 63 -9.04 -5.37 -5.90
CA ALA A 63 -9.03 -6.66 -6.57
C ALA A 63 -9.47 -6.59 -8.03
N ALA A 64 -10.36 -5.64 -8.38
CA ALA A 64 -10.74 -5.36 -9.77
C ALA A 64 -9.54 -4.91 -10.63
N HIS A 65 -8.55 -4.25 -10.02
CA HIS A 65 -7.34 -3.79 -10.71
C HIS A 65 -6.17 -4.77 -10.61
N ALA A 66 -6.17 -5.65 -9.60
CA ALA A 66 -5.12 -6.62 -9.35
C ALA A 66 -5.67 -8.07 -9.23
N PRO A 67 -6.29 -8.62 -10.30
CA PRO A 67 -6.97 -9.92 -10.25
C PRO A 67 -6.01 -11.08 -9.90
N ARG A 68 -4.73 -10.97 -10.25
CA ARG A 68 -3.70 -11.97 -9.86
C ARG A 68 -3.49 -12.03 -8.35
N LEU A 69 -3.70 -10.93 -7.62
CA LEU A 69 -3.59 -10.90 -6.17
C LEU A 69 -4.91 -11.33 -5.53
N GLY A 70 -6.05 -10.86 -6.04
CA GLY A 70 -7.37 -11.16 -5.50
C GLY A 70 -7.56 -10.58 -4.10
N GLU A 71 -8.80 -10.66 -3.60
CA GLU A 71 -9.18 -9.99 -2.34
C GLU A 71 -8.41 -10.50 -1.12
N GLU A 72 -8.20 -11.81 -0.99
CA GLU A 72 -7.58 -12.39 0.21
C GLU A 72 -6.13 -11.94 0.41
N ARG A 73 -5.31 -11.92 -0.67
CA ARG A 73 -3.92 -11.46 -0.59
C ARG A 73 -3.86 -9.95 -0.42
N LEU A 74 -4.73 -9.21 -1.11
CA LEU A 74 -4.82 -7.76 -0.97
C LEU A 74 -5.27 -7.35 0.43
N ALA A 75 -6.16 -8.10 1.08
CA ALA A 75 -6.58 -7.84 2.45
C ALA A 75 -5.39 -7.87 3.42
N ARG A 76 -4.50 -8.86 3.29
CA ARG A 76 -3.27 -8.95 4.11
C ARG A 76 -2.33 -7.78 3.86
N ILE A 77 -2.11 -7.42 2.60
CA ILE A 77 -1.26 -6.28 2.23
C ILE A 77 -1.85 -4.98 2.81
N MET A 78 -3.15 -4.76 2.61
CA MET A 78 -3.79 -3.52 3.03
C MET A 78 -3.94 -3.41 4.54
N ALA A 79 -4.09 -4.51 5.27
CA ALA A 79 -4.01 -4.51 6.72
C ALA A 79 -2.66 -3.95 7.19
N ALA A 80 -1.55 -4.50 6.68
CA ALA A 80 -0.21 -4.00 7.02
C ALA A 80 -0.03 -2.52 6.65
N VAL A 81 -0.46 -2.11 5.45
CA VAL A 81 -0.36 -0.71 4.99
C VAL A 81 -1.22 0.25 5.84
N ILE A 82 -2.37 -0.20 6.34
CA ILE A 82 -3.19 0.59 7.26
C ILE A 82 -2.50 0.72 8.61
N GLU A 83 -2.06 -0.40 9.19
CA GLU A 83 -1.43 -0.46 10.51
C GLU A 83 -0.16 0.39 10.55
N THR A 84 0.74 0.23 9.56
CA THR A 84 1.94 1.07 9.44
C THR A 84 1.62 2.56 9.32
N GLY A 85 0.55 2.91 8.60
CA GLY A 85 0.13 4.32 8.49
C GLY A 85 -0.42 4.89 9.79
N LEU A 86 -1.09 4.06 10.61
CA LEU A 86 -1.55 4.45 11.95
C LEU A 86 -0.37 4.63 12.90
N ASP A 87 0.56 3.68 12.92
CA ASP A 87 1.79 3.74 13.74
C ASP A 87 2.59 5.01 13.43
N ALA A 88 2.76 5.34 12.14
CA ALA A 88 3.48 6.54 11.72
C ALA A 88 2.79 7.83 12.20
N ALA A 89 1.47 7.89 12.14
CA ALA A 89 0.68 9.05 12.61
C ALA A 89 0.75 9.21 14.14
N GLU A 90 0.74 8.10 14.89
CA GLU A 90 0.93 8.11 16.34
C GLU A 90 2.34 8.60 16.71
N ALA A 91 3.37 8.12 16.00
CA ALA A 91 4.76 8.54 16.21
C ALA A 91 5.01 10.02 15.86
N GLU A 92 4.29 10.59 14.88
CA GLU A 92 4.32 12.03 14.58
C GLU A 92 3.70 12.85 15.71
N THR A 93 2.54 12.42 16.20
CA THR A 93 1.83 13.09 17.30
C THR A 93 2.67 13.10 18.59
N ALA A 94 3.35 12.00 18.90
CA ALA A 94 4.21 11.90 20.09
C ALA A 94 5.47 12.80 20.02
N ARG A 95 5.83 13.31 18.84
CA ARG A 95 7.00 14.19 18.64
C ARG A 95 6.64 15.69 18.67
N THR A 96 5.35 16.04 18.74
CA THR A 96 4.84 17.42 18.75
C THR A 96 4.45 17.82 20.17
#